data_AF-A0A1B1C403-F1
#
_entry.id   AF-A0A1B1C403-F1
#
_cell.length_a   1.000
_cell.length_b   1.000
_cell.length_c   1.000
_cell.angle_alpha   90.00
_cell.angle_beta   90.00
_cell.angle_gamma   90.00
#
_symmetry.space_group_name_H-M   'P 1'
#
loop_
_entity.id
_entity.type
_entity.pdbx_description
1 polymer ?
#
loop_
_entity_poly.entity_id
_entity_poly.type
_entity_poly.pdbx_seq_one_letter_code
_entity_poly.pdbx_strand_id
1 'polypeptide(L)'
;MIDIVRTPEQEAAYLHLITARFREAHRINEAANQYLTATVELSFEERRELQRRKEFVTPFFAHLAGIERAFVVFHTTLRINDILWAVERERQEAEDA
;
A
#
# COMPACT_ATOMS: atom_id res chain seq x y z
N MET A 1 -11.29 25.98 20.30
CA MET A 1 -10.37 25.57 19.24
C MET A 1 -9.01 26.14 19.63
N ILE A 2 -8.03 25.31 19.98
CA ILE A 2 -6.69 25.80 20.32
C ILE A 2 -5.99 26.04 18.99
N ASP A 3 -5.74 27.31 18.65
CA ASP A 3 -4.96 27.67 17.46
C ASP A 3 -3.51 27.29 17.73
N ILE A 4 -3.02 26.24 17.07
CA ILE A 4 -1.62 25.84 17.17
C ILE A 4 -0.83 26.78 16.27
N VAL A 5 -0.40 27.91 16.81
CA VAL A 5 0.53 28.82 16.13
C VAL A 5 1.91 28.16 16.12
N ARG A 6 2.30 27.59 14.98
CA ARG A 6 3.62 27.00 14.76
C ARG A 6 4.64 28.09 14.41
N THR A 7 5.86 27.98 14.94
CA THR A 7 6.97 28.79 14.42
C THR A 7 7.28 28.38 12.97
N PRO A 8 7.96 29.23 12.18
CA PRO A 8 8.36 28.88 10.81
C PRO A 8 9.11 27.53 10.72
N GLU A 9 9.96 27.22 11.69
CA GLU A 9 10.73 25.98 11.75
C GLU A 9 9.83 24.77 12.05
N GLN A 10 8.84 24.93 12.93
CA GLN A 10 7.86 23.89 13.25
C GLN A 10 6.94 23.61 12.07
N GLU A 11 6.55 24.64 11.32
CA GLU A 11 5.74 24.49 10.11
C GLU A 11 6.56 23.79 9.01
N ALA A 12 7.83 24.16 8.81
CA ALA A 12 8.71 23.48 7.86
C ALA A 12 8.92 21.98 8.22
N ALA A 13 9.13 21.66 9.49
CA ALA A 13 9.26 20.28 9.96
C ALA A 13 7.96 19.48 9.76
N TYR A 14 6.81 20.11 10.03
CA TYR A 14 5.49 19.52 9.82
C TYR A 14 5.21 19.24 8.33
N LEU A 15 5.49 20.20 7.46
CA LEU A 15 5.35 20.05 6.01
C LEU A 15 6.27 18.94 5.47
N HIS A 16 7.50 18.85 5.99
CA HIS A 16 8.41 17.76 5.63
C HIS A 16 7.83 16.39 6.00
N LEU A 17 7.32 16.26 7.24
CA LEU A 17 6.70 15.02 7.72
C LEU A 17 5.50 14.62 6.87
N ILE A 18 4.56 15.55 6.62
CA ILE A 18 3.37 15.27 5.81
C ILE A 18 3.75 14.87 4.39
N THR A 19 4.69 15.59 3.78
CA THR A 19 5.16 15.31 2.43
C THR A 19 5.75 13.90 2.35
N ALA A 20 6.55 13.51 3.36
CA ALA A 20 7.06 12.14 3.46
C ALA A 20 5.92 11.12 3.54
N ARG A 21 4.88 11.37 4.37
CA ARG A 21 3.72 10.47 4.49
C ARG A 21 2.93 10.33 3.19
N PHE A 22 2.72 11.43 2.44
CA PHE A 22 2.07 11.36 1.13
C PHE A 22 2.89 10.56 0.10
N ARG A 23 4.22 10.71 0.12
CA ARG A 23 5.10 9.92 -0.75
C ARG A 23 5.01 8.43 -0.43
N GLU A 24 4.97 8.06 0.84
CA GLU A 24 4.80 6.65 1.23
C GLU A 24 3.43 6.12 0.80
N ALA A 25 2.35 6.87 1.03
CA ALA A 25 1.01 6.48 0.57
C ALA A 25 0.96 6.28 -0.97
N HIS A 26 1.63 7.15 -1.72
CA HIS A 26 1.75 7.00 -3.17
C HIS A 26 2.50 5.73 -3.56
N ARG A 27 3.63 5.43 -2.91
CA ARG A 27 4.41 4.20 -3.16
C ARG A 27 3.64 2.93 -2.83
N ILE A 28 2.82 2.94 -1.77
CA ILE A 28 1.91 1.83 -1.44
C ILE A 28 0.95 1.57 -2.60
N ASN A 29 0.34 2.61 -3.15
CA ASN A 29 -0.57 2.48 -4.29
C ASN A 29 0.16 1.99 -5.54
N GLU A 30 1.35 2.52 -5.80
CA GLU A 30 2.18 2.11 -6.94
C GLU A 30 2.56 0.62 -6.84
N ALA A 31 3.10 0.19 -5.70
CA ALA A 31 3.49 -1.20 -5.46
C ALA A 31 2.30 -2.16 -5.59
N ALA A 32 1.12 -1.75 -5.07
CA ALA A 32 -0.10 -2.54 -5.19
C ALA A 32 -0.55 -2.67 -6.66
N ASN A 33 -0.57 -1.57 -7.41
CA ASN A 33 -0.96 -1.58 -8.82
C ASN A 33 0.01 -2.43 -9.66
N GLN A 34 1.32 -2.27 -9.44
CA GLN A 34 2.33 -3.07 -10.15
C GLN A 34 2.18 -4.56 -9.85
N TYR A 35 1.88 -4.94 -8.60
CA TYR A 35 1.58 -6.33 -8.27
C TYR A 35 0.36 -6.86 -9.02
N LEU A 36 -0.74 -6.09 -9.00
CA LEU A 36 -2.00 -6.50 -9.63
C LEU A 36 -1.85 -6.69 -11.14
N THR A 37 -1.10 -5.80 -11.81
CA THR A 37 -0.79 -5.90 -13.24
C THR A 37 0.15 -7.05 -13.54
N ALA A 38 1.24 -7.20 -12.78
CA ALA A 38 2.24 -8.25 -13.01
C ALA A 38 1.69 -9.67 -12.78
N THR A 39 0.59 -9.79 -12.03
CA THR A 39 -0.02 -11.06 -11.67
C THR A 39 -1.38 -11.29 -12.32
N VAL A 40 -1.73 -10.52 -13.36
CA VAL A 40 -3.05 -10.59 -14.01
C VAL A 40 -3.36 -11.98 -14.58
N GLU A 41 -2.35 -12.69 -15.08
CA GLU A 41 -2.47 -14.04 -15.65
C GLU A 41 -2.56 -15.16 -14.60
N LEU A 42 -2.32 -14.84 -13.32
CA LEU A 42 -2.37 -15.82 -12.24
C LEU A 42 -3.79 -16.00 -11.73
N SER A 43 -4.07 -17.18 -11.19
CA SER A 43 -5.35 -17.44 -10.52
C SER A 43 -5.52 -16.57 -9.27
N PHE A 44 -6.77 -16.33 -8.85
CA PHE A 44 -7.06 -15.57 -7.63
C PHE A 44 -6.40 -16.16 -6.36
N GLU A 45 -6.25 -17.49 -6.29
CA GLU A 45 -5.53 -18.20 -5.21
C GLU A 45 -4.03 -17.88 -5.21
N GLU A 46 -3.39 -17.88 -6.39
CA GLU A 46 -1.97 -17.56 -6.50
C GLU A 46 -1.69 -16.08 -6.20
N ARG A 47 -2.60 -15.20 -6.63
CA ARG A 47 -2.49 -13.74 -6.40
C ARG A 47 -2.64 -13.36 -4.93
N ARG A 48 -3.41 -14.10 -4.14
CA ARG A 48 -3.59 -13.83 -2.70
C ARG A 48 -2.49 -14.45 -1.82
N GLU A 49 -1.57 -15.23 -2.38
CA GLU A 49 -0.49 -15.82 -1.57
C GLU A 49 0.31 -14.71 -0.86
N LEU A 50 0.47 -14.84 0.46
CA LEU A 50 0.99 -13.75 1.29
C LEU A 50 2.49 -13.54 1.08
N GLN A 51 3.27 -14.62 0.96
CA GLN A 51 4.72 -14.51 0.79
C GLN A 51 5.08 -13.88 -0.56
N ARG A 52 4.43 -14.28 -1.65
CA ARG A 52 4.57 -13.69 -2.97
C ARG A 52 4.30 -12.19 -2.95
N ARG A 53 3.20 -11.78 -2.30
CA ARG A 53 2.90 -10.34 -2.13
C ARG A 53 4.02 -9.63 -1.38
N LYS A 54 4.47 -10.19 -0.25
CA LYS A 54 5.55 -9.60 0.56
C LYS A 54 6.85 -9.50 -0.23
N GLU A 55 7.28 -10.58 -0.86
CA GLU A 55 8.50 -10.64 -1.67
C GLU A 55 8.46 -9.63 -2.82
N PHE A 56 7.31 -9.51 -3.49
CA PHE A 56 7.14 -8.55 -4.58
C PHE A 56 7.18 -7.10 -4.10
N VAL A 57 6.51 -6.74 -3.01
CA VAL A 57 6.40 -5.34 -2.59
C VAL A 57 7.58 -4.85 -1.75
N THR A 58 8.33 -5.76 -1.10
CA THR A 58 9.44 -5.38 -0.22
C THR A 58 10.49 -4.48 -0.90
N PRO A 59 10.91 -4.73 -2.15
CA PRO A 59 11.87 -3.87 -2.86
C PRO A 59 11.43 -2.39 -3.00
N PHE A 60 10.13 -2.10 -3.08
CA PHE A 60 9.62 -0.72 -3.20
C PHE A 60 9.89 0.15 -1.96
N PHE A 61 10.12 -0.53 -0.82
CA PHE A 61 10.32 0.08 0.49
C PHE A 61 11.73 -0.15 1.02
N ALA A 62 12.71 -0.40 0.14
CA ALA A 62 14.10 -0.59 0.52
C ALA A 62 14.72 0.63 1.22
N HIS A 63 14.14 1.82 1.06
CA HIS A 63 14.54 3.05 1.75
C HIS A 63 14.11 3.10 3.22
N LEU A 64 13.17 2.25 3.63
CA LEU A 64 12.73 2.11 5.02
C LEU A 64 13.54 1.03 5.74
N ALA A 65 13.66 1.15 7.06
CA ALA A 65 14.39 0.20 7.89
C ALA A 65 13.52 -0.37 9.01
N GLY A 66 13.91 -1.56 9.50
CA GLY A 66 13.35 -2.19 10.69
C GLY A 66 11.82 -2.30 10.66
N ILE A 67 11.22 -1.83 11.76
CA ILE A 67 9.77 -1.95 12.01
C ILE A 67 8.94 -1.12 11.02
N GLU A 68 9.43 0.04 10.59
CA GLU A 68 8.70 0.89 9.62
C GLU A 68 8.53 0.16 8.29
N ARG A 69 9.61 -0.44 7.78
CA ARG A 69 9.54 -1.23 6.54
C ARG A 69 8.57 -2.41 6.71
N ALA A 70 8.65 -3.12 7.83
CA ALA A 70 7.75 -4.24 8.10
C ALA A 70 6.28 -3.82 8.11
N PHE A 71 5.94 -2.70 8.76
CA PHE A 71 4.59 -2.15 8.78
C PHE A 71 4.12 -1.74 7.38
N VAL A 72 4.92 -0.99 6.63
CA VAL A 72 4.51 -0.50 5.30
C VAL A 72 4.33 -1.65 4.31
N VAL A 73 5.23 -2.65 4.33
CA VAL A 73 5.08 -3.88 3.53
C VAL A 73 3.79 -4.61 3.90
N PHE A 74 3.53 -4.78 5.20
CA PHE A 74 2.31 -5.42 5.67
C PHE A 74 1.04 -4.69 5.19
N HIS A 75 0.96 -3.37 5.38
CA HIS A 75 -0.19 -2.58 4.93
C HIS A 75 -0.36 -2.61 3.40
N THR A 76 0.74 -2.64 2.65
CA THR A 76 0.68 -2.80 1.19
C THR A 76 0.09 -4.16 0.82
N THR A 77 0.50 -5.24 1.52
CA THR A 77 -0.03 -6.59 1.26
C THR A 77 -1.52 -6.70 1.60
N LEU A 78 -1.99 -6.03 2.66
CA LEU A 78 -3.41 -5.93 3.00
C LEU A 78 -4.19 -5.16 1.93
N ARG A 79 -3.68 -4.03 1.47
CA ARG A 79 -4.33 -3.26 0.40
C ARG A 79 -4.51 -4.10 -0.87
N ILE A 80 -3.48 -4.85 -1.28
CA ILE A 80 -3.58 -5.79 -2.40
C ILE A 80 -4.67 -6.82 -2.14
N ASN A 81 -4.75 -7.35 -0.90
CA ASN A 81 -5.78 -8.31 -0.50
C ASN A 81 -7.19 -7.78 -0.76
N ASP A 82 -7.44 -6.56 -0.29
CA ASP A 82 -8.76 -5.93 -0.33
C ASP A 82 -9.21 -5.70 -1.77
N ILE A 83 -8.28 -5.25 -2.64
CA ILE A 83 -8.55 -5.05 -4.06
C ILE A 83 -8.86 -6.39 -4.75
N LEU A 84 -8.05 -7.42 -4.51
CA LEU A 84 -8.27 -8.73 -5.11
C LEU A 84 -9.65 -9.32 -4.70
N TRP A 85 -10.02 -9.20 -3.43
CA TRP A 85 -11.33 -9.65 -2.95
C TRP A 85 -12.49 -8.80 -3.45
N ALA A 86 -12.32 -7.50 -3.65
CA ALA A 86 -13.35 -6.66 -4.26
C ALA A 86 -13.66 -7.15 -5.69
N VAL A 87 -12.62 -7.34 -6.51
CA VAL A 87 -12.77 -7.83 -7.89
C VAL A 87 -13.35 -9.25 -7.94
N GLU A 88 -12.93 -10.14 -7.05
CA GLU A 88 -13.46 -11.51 -7.02
C GLU A 88 -14.95 -11.54 -6.65
N ARG A 89 -15.37 -10.71 -5.69
CA ARG A 89 -16.80 -10.61 -5.34
C ARG A 89 -17.63 -10.12 -6.52
N GLU A 90 -17.16 -9.09 -7.22
CA GLU A 90 -17.84 -8.60 -8.44
C GLU A 90 -17.94 -9.68 -9.51
N ARG A 91 -16.90 -10.51 -9.68
CA ARG A 91 -16.93 -11.66 -10.61
C ARG A 91 -17.99 -12.69 -10.21
N GLN A 92 -18.03 -13.08 -8.94
CA GLN A 92 -19.00 -14.06 -8.42
C GLN A 92 -20.44 -13.54 -8.57
N GLU A 93 -20.68 -12.28 -8.21
CA GLU A 93 -21.99 -11.64 -8.36
C GLU A 93 -22.45 -11.59 -9.83
N ALA A 94 -21.52 -11.41 -10.78
CA ALA A 94 -21.84 -11.42 -12.21
C ALA A 94 -22.08 -12.84 -12.78
N GLU A 95 -21.45 -13.87 -12.20
CA GLU A 95 -21.66 -15.27 -12.57
C GLU A 95 -22.99 -15.84 -12.04
N ASP A 96 -23.48 -15.31 -10.92
CA ASP A 96 -24.74 -15.71 -10.27
C ASP A 96 -26.00 -15.03 -10.84
N ALA A 97 -25.86 -14.01 -11.71
CA ALA A 97 -26.94 -13.18 -12.27
C ALA A 97 -27.48 -13.68 -13.62
#